data_AF-A0A810MSN7-F1
#
_entry.id   AF-A0A810MSN7-F1
#
_cell.length_a   1.000
_cell.length_b   1.000
_cell.length_c   1.000
_cell.angle_alpha   90.00
_cell.angle_beta   90.00
_cell.angle_gamma   90.00
#
_symmetry.space_group_name_H-M   'P 1'
#
loop_
_entity.id
_entity.type
_entity.pdbx_description
1 polymer ?
#
loop_
_entity_poly.entity_id
_entity_poly.type
_entity_poly.pdbx_seq_one_letter_code
_entity_poly.pdbx_strand_id
1 'polypeptide(L)' 'MVDTSRIEPPACPRCGQTGRPVLIGLPDPEAFRAAEQGLLVLGGCVEEEDSPHWVCGAGHGWRGSDELLWAAISAAVDAG' A
#
# COMPACT_ATOMS: atom_id res chain seq x y z
N MET A 1 7.59 -8.60 -17.58
CA MET A 1 6.80 -8.96 -16.39
C MET A 1 7.70 -8.72 -15.21
N VAL A 2 7.40 -7.71 -14.40
CA VAL A 2 8.18 -7.47 -13.17
C VAL A 2 7.79 -8.55 -12.18
N ASP A 3 8.78 -9.22 -11.60
CA ASP A 3 8.57 -10.24 -10.57
C ASP A 3 8.10 -9.53 -9.28
N THR A 4 6.79 -9.44 -9.10
CA THR A 4 6.14 -8.85 -7.91
C THR A 4 6.38 -9.68 -6.65
N SER A 5 7.03 -10.85 -6.75
CA SER A 5 7.32 -11.75 -5.62
C SER A 5 8.36 -11.22 -4.62
N ARG A 6 9.02 -10.08 -4.93
CA ARG A 6 10.17 -9.57 -4.17
C ARG A 6 10.12 -8.10 -3.77
N ILE A 7 8.95 -7.45 -3.85
CA ILE A 7 8.82 -6.07 -3.35
C ILE A 7 8.76 -6.10 -1.82
N GLU A 8 9.86 -5.73 -1.17
CA GLU A 8 9.91 -5.53 0.28
C GLU A 8 9.27 -4.19 0.64
N PRO A 9 8.21 -4.16 1.47
CA PRO A 9 7.59 -2.91 1.87
C PRO A 9 8.56 -2.08 2.71
N PRO A 10 8.58 -0.74 2.55
CA PRO A 10 9.45 0.11 3.34
C PRO A 10 9.08 0.07 4.82
N ALA A 11 10.08 0.19 5.68
CA ALA A 11 9.87 0.35 7.11
C ALA A 11 9.36 1.77 7.42
N CYS A 12 8.48 1.86 8.42
CA CYS A 12 7.96 3.13 8.91
C CYS A 12 9.09 3.99 9.48
N PRO A 13 9.25 5.26 9.04
CA PRO A 13 10.30 6.13 9.54
C PRO A 13 10.11 6.56 11.01
N ARG A 14 8.93 6.32 11.60
CA ARG A 14 8.60 6.68 12.99
C ARG A 14 8.84 5.53 13.97
N CYS A 15 8.44 4.31 13.62
CA CYS A 15 8.41 3.17 14.53
C CYS A 15 9.07 1.89 13.99
N GLY A 16 9.57 1.90 12.75
CA GLY A 16 10.26 0.76 12.14
C GLY A 16 9.37 -0.40 11.69
N GLN A 17 8.06 -0.34 11.93
CA GLN A 17 7.12 -1.37 11.46
C GLN A 17 7.00 -1.39 9.94
N THR A 18 6.70 -2.56 9.37
CA THR A 18 6.42 -2.72 7.93
C THR A 18 5.26 -1.83 7.48
N GLY A 19 5.48 -1.08 6.41
CA GLY A 19 4.42 -0.29 5.76
C GLY A 19 3.51 -1.16 4.92
N ARG A 20 2.23 -0.79 4.88
CA ARG A 20 1.26 -1.29 3.91
C ARG A 20 0.99 -0.20 2.87
N PRO A 21 0.95 -0.55 1.57
CA PRO A 21 0.64 0.43 0.54
C PRO A 21 -0.80 0.91 0.67
N VAL A 22 -1.03 2.18 0.38
CA VAL A 22 -2.35 2.80 0.35
C VAL A 22 -2.83 2.87 -1.09
N LEU A 23 -3.94 2.20 -1.39
CA LEU A 23 -4.62 2.31 -2.66
C LEU A 23 -5.69 3.40 -2.56
N ILE A 24 -5.54 4.45 -3.37
CA ILE A 24 -6.53 5.52 -3.53
C ILE A 24 -7.22 5.37 -4.88
N GLY A 25 -8.52 5.57 -4.90
CA GLY A 25 -9.35 5.45 -6.08
C GLY A 25 -10.47 4.43 -5.92
N LEU A 26 -10.94 3.90 -7.05
CA LEU A 26 -11.94 2.84 -7.07
C LEU A 26 -11.24 1.47 -7.09
N PRO A 27 -11.25 0.70 -5.98
CA PRO A 27 -10.69 -0.65 -5.97
C PRO A 27 -11.55 -1.62 -6.78
N ASP A 28 -10.90 -2.58 -7.42
CA ASP A 28 -11.56 -3.77 -7.95
C ASP A 28 -11.79 -4.81 -6.82
N PRO A 29 -12.60 -5.86 -7.06
CA PRO A 29 -12.79 -6.96 -6.10
C PRO A 29 -11.52 -7.60 -5.53
N GLU A 30 -10.45 -7.77 -6.31
CA GLU A 30 -9.18 -8.36 -5.84
C GLU A 30 -8.48 -7.40 -4.86
N ALA A 31 -8.43 -6.11 -5.17
CA ALA A 31 -7.94 -5.09 -4.25
C ALA A 31 -8.75 -5.00 -2.95
N PHE A 32 -10.07 -5.22 -3.00
CA PHE A 32 -10.90 -5.32 -1.79
C PHE A 32 -10.46 -6.50 -0.91
N ARG A 33 -10.27 -7.69 -1.48
CA ARG A 33 -9.83 -8.88 -0.72
C ARG A 33 -8.44 -8.68 -0.12
N ALA A 34 -7.52 -8.10 -0.88
CA ALA A 34 -6.19 -7.77 -0.40
C ALA A 34 -6.25 -6.81 0.82
N ALA A 35 -7.18 -5.86 0.83
CA ALA A 35 -7.41 -4.98 1.98
C ALA A 35 -7.98 -5.73 3.19
N GLU A 36 -8.94 -6.64 3.00
CA GLU A 36 -9.52 -7.48 4.06
C GLU A 36 -8.47 -8.40 4.71
N GLN A 37 -7.50 -8.88 3.92
CA GLN A 37 -6.35 -9.67 4.39
C GLN A 37 -5.25 -8.80 5.03
N GLY A 38 -5.38 -7.47 4.96
CA GLY A 38 -4.42 -6.53 5.52
C GLY A 38 -3.13 -6.38 4.71
N LEU A 39 -3.13 -6.77 3.43
CA LEU A 39 -1.99 -6.62 2.50
C LEU A 39 -1.84 -5.17 1.99
N LEU A 40 -2.95 -4.44 1.89
CA LEU A 40 -3.00 -3.01 1.54
C LEU A 40 -4.05 -2.26 2.37
N VAL A 41 -4.08 -0.94 2.27
CA VAL A 41 -5.09 -0.07 2.91
C VAL A 41 -5.84 0.71 1.84
N LEU A 42 -7.17 0.77 1.94
CA LEU A 42 -7.99 1.62 1.07
C LEU A 42 -7.99 3.05 1.61
N GLY A 43 -7.43 3.99 0.85
CA GLY A 43 -7.24 5.40 1.24
C GLY A 43 -8.41 6.33 0.90
N GLY A 44 -9.51 5.79 0.38
CA GLY A 44 -10.64 6.57 -0.14
C GLY A 44 -10.57 6.75 -1.66
N CYS A 45 -11.48 7.58 -2.19
CA CYS A 45 -11.69 7.66 -3.64
C CYS A 45 -10.82 8.71 -4.35
N VAL A 46 -10.36 9.75 -3.64
CA VAL A 46 -9.68 10.91 -4.22
C VAL A 46 -8.35 11.11 -3.51
N GLU A 47 -7.29 11.31 -4.29
CA GLU A 47 -5.97 11.62 -3.77
C GLU A 47 -5.88 13.11 -3.44
N GLU A 48 -5.47 13.42 -2.21
CA GLU A 48 -5.19 14.77 -1.73
C GLU A 48 -3.67 14.98 -1.62
N GLU A 49 -3.23 16.25 -1.58
CA GLU A 49 -1.80 16.59 -1.46
C GLU A 49 -1.11 15.99 -0.23
N ASP A 50 -1.85 15.67 0.83
CA ASP A 50 -1.32 15.07 2.06
C ASP A 50 -1.65 13.58 2.21
N SER A 51 -2.28 12.95 1.21
CA SER A 51 -2.60 11.52 1.28
C SER A 51 -1.33 10.66 1.43
N PRO A 52 -1.28 9.75 2.42
CA PRO A 52 -0.12 8.89 2.62
C PRO A 52 -0.05 7.81 1.55
N HIS A 53 1.15 7.49 1.08
CA HIS A 53 1.40 6.33 0.23
C HIS A 53 1.47 5.04 1.06
N TRP A 54 1.90 5.16 2.32
CA TRP A 54 2.15 4.02 3.20
C TRP A 54 1.57 4.27 4.57
N VAL A 55 1.02 3.22 5.19
CA VAL A 55 0.56 3.23 6.58
C VAL A 55 1.10 2.01 7.31
N CYS A 56 1.64 2.21 8.50
CA CYS A 56 2.08 1.12 9.38
C CYS A 56 0.96 0.67 10.34
N GLY A 57 1.15 -0.47 11.02
CA GLY A 57 0.19 -0.99 12.01
C GLY A 57 -0.10 -0.04 13.19
N ALA A 58 0.82 0.87 13.50
CA ALA A 58 0.62 1.91 14.52
C ALA A 58 -0.12 3.16 14.01
N GLY A 59 -0.51 3.22 12.74
CA GLY A 59 -1.31 4.32 12.16
C GLY A 59 -0.51 5.52 11.65
N HIS A 60 0.83 5.47 11.63
CA HIS A 60 1.62 6.52 10.98
C HIS A 60 1.50 6.43 9.46
N GLY A 61 1.15 7.53 8.80
CA GLY A 61 1.16 7.69 7.35
C GLY A 61 2.42 8.41 6.86
N TRP A 62 2.96 8.01 5.71
CA TRP A 62 4.06 8.74 5.05
C TRP A 62 4.01 8.59 3.52
N ARG A 63 4.63 9.55 2.84
CA ARG A 63 4.88 9.47 1.39
C ARG A 63 6.20 8.75 1.13
N GLY A 64 6.21 7.96 0.07
CA GLY A 64 7.40 7.27 -0.45
C GLY A 64 7.45 7.39 -1.96
N SER A 65 8.37 6.68 -2.62
CA SER A 65 8.42 6.63 -4.08
C SER A 65 7.13 6.05 -4.68
N ASP A 66 6.57 6.72 -5.68
CA ASP A 66 5.41 6.26 -6.46
C ASP A 66 5.68 4.90 -7.13
N GLU A 67 6.88 4.70 -7.66
CA GLU A 67 7.26 3.44 -8.32
C GLU A 67 7.18 2.26 -7.33
N LEU A 68 7.69 2.46 -6.11
CA LEU A 68 7.61 1.45 -5.05
C LEU A 68 6.17 1.24 -4.57
N LEU A 69 5.38 2.32 -4.49
CA LEU A 69 3.97 2.25 -4.10
C LEU A 69 3.19 1.38 -5.08
N TRP A 70 3.26 1.69 -6.38
CA TRP A 70 2.51 0.96 -7.40
C TRP A 70 2.93 -0.50 -7.51
N ALA A 71 4.24 -0.78 -7.42
CA ALA A 71 4.74 -2.15 -7.42
C ALA A 71 4.21 -2.95 -6.21
N ALA A 72 4.14 -2.34 -5.02
CA ALA A 72 3.61 -2.99 -3.83
C ALA A 72 2.09 -3.17 -3.86
N ILE A 73 1.33 -2.22 -4.43
CA ILE A 73 -0.11 -2.37 -4.66
C ILE A 73 -0.36 -3.58 -5.58
N SER A 74 0.33 -3.65 -6.73
CA SER A 74 0.18 -4.78 -7.65
C SER A 74 0.51 -6.12 -6.98
N ALA A 75 1.63 -6.18 -6.24
CA ALA A 75 1.99 -7.39 -5.51
C ALA A 75 0.94 -7.79 -4.45
N ALA A 76 0.33 -6.82 -3.76
CA ALA A 76 -0.71 -7.07 -2.78
C ALA A 76 -2.01 -7.59 -3.42
N VAL A 77 -2.39 -7.06 -4.59
CA VAL A 77 -3.56 -7.52 -5.36
C VAL A 77 -3.33 -8.92 -5.91
N ASP A 78 -2.15 -9.19 -6.49
CA ASP A 78 -1.80 -10.51 -7.04
C ASP A 78 -1.75 -11.62 -5.97
N ALA A 79 -1.56 -11.26 -4.70
CA ALA A 79 -1.46 -12.18 -3.57
C ALA A 79 -2.81 -12.48 -2.87
N GLY A 80 -3.88 -11.73 -3.17
CA GLY A 80 -5.18 -11.76 -2.47
C GLY A 80 -6.27 -12.56 -3.17
#